data_AF-A0A9D7ZYS2-F1
#
_entry.id   AF-A0A9D7ZYS2-F1
#
_cell.length_a   1.000
_cell.length_b   1.000
_cell.length_c   1.000
_cell.angle_alpha   90.00
_cell.angle_beta   90.00
_cell.angle_gamma   90.00
#
_symmetry.space_group_name_H-M   'P 1'
#
loop_
_entity.id
_entity.type
_entity.pdbx_description
1 polymer ?
#
loop_
_entity_poly.entity_id
_entity_poly.type
_entity_poly.pdbx_seq_one_letter_code
_entity_poly.pdbx_strand_id
1 'polypeptide(L)'
;MPKGPLSLKKLLKKLKPFGIIPLSRNRGKGSEIILLKPEKKDSLKGPQYPIKNHGKGTEIYIPVINAVLRRFGIEQKDFWD
;
A
#
# COMPACT_ATOMS: atom_id res chain seq x y z
N MET A 1 1.08 11.85 -13.93
CA MET A 1 1.46 12.81 -12.86
C MET A 1 2.97 12.77 -12.65
N PRO A 2 3.65 13.85 -12.20
CA PRO A 2 5.08 13.76 -11.87
C PRO A 2 5.30 12.69 -10.78
N LYS A 3 6.31 11.85 -10.97
CA LYS A 3 6.69 10.81 -10.00
C LYS A 3 7.21 11.48 -8.74
N GLY A 4 6.56 11.25 -7.60
CA GLY A 4 6.93 11.89 -6.33
C GLY A 4 6.39 11.10 -5.14
N PRO A 5 6.75 11.51 -3.92
CA PRO A 5 6.18 10.94 -2.71
C PRO A 5 4.65 11.03 -2.71
N LEU A 6 3.98 9.99 -2.22
CA LEU A 6 2.54 9.98 -2.05
C LEU A 6 2.22 9.96 -0.57
N SER A 7 1.26 10.78 -0.14
CA SER A 7 0.70 10.59 1.21
C SER A 7 0.06 9.21 1.31
N LEU A 8 0.07 8.60 2.50
CA LEU A 8 -0.51 7.28 2.73
C LEU A 8 -1.96 7.21 2.21
N LYS A 9 -2.76 8.27 2.42
CA LYS A 9 -4.13 8.36 1.88
C LYS A 9 -4.17 8.25 0.36
N LYS A 10 -3.28 8.94 -0.36
CA LYS A 10 -3.20 8.89 -1.82
C LYS A 10 -2.71 7.52 -2.30
N LEU A 11 -1.69 6.96 -1.64
CA LEU A 11 -1.17 5.64 -1.94
C LEU A 11 -2.27 4.57 -1.83
N LEU A 12 -3.00 4.52 -0.72
CA LEU A 12 -4.11 3.56 -0.54
C LEU A 12 -5.21 3.73 -1.59
N LYS A 13 -5.51 4.97 -2.00
CA LYS A 13 -6.48 5.23 -3.07
C LYS A 13 -5.99 4.70 -4.42
N LYS A 14 -4.71 4.86 -4.76
CA LYS A 14 -4.13 4.32 -6.01
C LYS A 14 -3.97 2.80 -5.98
N LEU A 15 -3.78 2.18 -4.81
CA LEU A 15 -3.63 0.73 -4.67
C LEU A 15 -4.97 -0.04 -4.69
N LYS A 16 -6.09 0.63 -4.38
CA LYS A 16 -7.41 0.01 -4.31
C LYS A 16 -7.86 -0.69 -5.62
N PRO A 17 -7.69 -0.11 -6.83
CA PRO A 17 -8.02 -0.78 -8.09
C PRO A 17 -7.24 -2.08 -8.33
N PHE A 18 -6.05 -2.22 -7.74
CA PHE A 18 -5.23 -3.43 -7.82
C PHE A 18 -5.63 -4.51 -6.78
N GLY A 19 -6.76 -4.31 -6.09
CA GLY A 19 -7.27 -5.22 -5.07
C GLY A 19 -6.51 -5.17 -3.74
N ILE A 20 -5.63 -4.19 -3.54
CA ILE A 20 -4.87 -4.06 -2.30
C ILE A 20 -5.67 -3.26 -1.28
N ILE A 21 -5.77 -3.80 -0.07
CA ILE A 21 -6.50 -3.22 1.04
C ILE A 21 -5.59 -3.08 2.27
N PRO A 22 -5.79 -2.04 3.11
CA PRO A 22 -5.15 -1.98 4.40
C PRO A 22 -5.84 -2.93 5.40
N LEU A 23 -5.08 -3.76 6.10
CA LEU A 23 -5.56 -4.44 7.30
C LEU A 23 -5.68 -3.43 8.45
N SER A 24 -6.73 -3.60 9.26
CA SER A 24 -7.07 -2.69 10.38
C SER A 24 -5.86 -2.39 11.28
N ARG A 25 -5.81 -1.15 11.77
CA ARG A 25 -4.75 -0.60 12.64
C ARG A 25 -4.50 -1.41 13.91
N ASN A 26 -5.45 -2.23 14.36
CA ASN A 26 -5.28 -3.08 15.54
C ASN A 26 -4.27 -4.22 15.33
N ARG A 27 -3.77 -4.43 14.10
CA ARG A 27 -2.66 -5.37 13.82
C ARG A 27 -1.31 -4.70 13.55
N GLY A 28 -1.27 -3.37 13.46
CA GLY A 28 -0.01 -2.62 13.35
C GLY A 28 0.37 -2.06 14.71
N LYS A 29 1.60 -2.30 15.17
CA LYS A 29 2.20 -1.45 16.22
C LYS A 29 2.04 -0.01 15.75
N GLY A 30 1.49 0.91 16.57
CA GLY A 30 0.78 2.14 16.16
C GLY A 30 1.43 3.09 15.14
N SER A 31 2.65 2.80 14.70
CA SER A 31 3.40 3.43 13.63
C SER A 31 3.46 2.60 12.32
N GLU A 32 2.61 1.59 12.12
CA GLU A 32 2.61 0.72 10.93
C GLU A 32 1.21 0.43 10.39
N ILE A 33 1.13 0.16 9.08
CA ILE A 33 -0.07 -0.33 8.40
C ILE A 33 0.33 -1.53 7.55
N ILE A 34 -0.47 -2.59 7.58
CA ILE A 34 -0.21 -3.77 6.75
C ILE A 34 -1.09 -3.67 5.51
N LEU A 35 -0.46 -3.65 4.34
CA LEU A 35 -1.15 -3.83 3.06
C LEU A 35 -1.35 -5.31 2.79
N LEU A 36 -2.51 -5.69 2.27
CA LEU A 36 -2.88 -7.05 1.91
C LEU A 36 -3.47 -7.07 0.50
N LYS A 37 -3.07 -8.04 -0.32
CA LYS A 37 -3.80 -8.44 -1.53
C LYS A 37 -4.51 -9.76 -1.22
N PRO A 38 -5.82 -9.75 -0.95
CA PRO A 38 -6.53 -10.94 -0.50
C PRO A 38 -6.76 -11.90 -1.66
N GLU A 39 -6.55 -13.20 -1.44
CA GLU A 39 -6.77 -14.24 -2.46
C GLU A 39 -8.24 -14.40 -2.86
N LYS A 40 -9.15 -14.05 -1.95
CA LYS A 40 -10.60 -14.07 -2.13
C LYS A 40 -11.20 -12.86 -1.45
N LYS A 41 -12.39 -12.44 -1.87
CA LYS A 41 -13.15 -11.38 -1.19
C LYS A 41 -13.23 -11.68 0.32
N ASP A 42 -12.91 -10.68 1.13
CA ASP A 42 -12.90 -10.74 2.61
C ASP A 42 -11.90 -11.73 3.24
N SER A 43 -11.01 -12.34 2.45
CA SER A 43 -9.93 -13.18 2.97
C SER A 43 -8.85 -12.33 3.65
N LEU A 44 -8.32 -12.82 4.76
CA LEU A 44 -7.10 -12.28 5.39
C LEU A 44 -5.82 -12.96 4.89
N LYS A 45 -5.94 -13.93 3.97
CA LYS A 45 -4.82 -14.66 3.36
C LYS A 45 -4.41 -14.02 2.03
N GLY A 46 -3.10 -14.00 1.80
CA GLY A 46 -2.47 -13.49 0.59
C GLY A 46 -1.18 -12.71 0.90
N PRO A 47 -0.52 -12.16 -0.14
CA PRO A 47 0.67 -11.34 0.03
C PRO A 47 0.39 -10.16 0.95
N GLN A 48 1.32 -9.90 1.87
CA GLN A 48 1.27 -8.75 2.78
C GLN A 48 2.56 -7.94 2.71
N TYR A 49 2.44 -6.65 3.03
CA TYR A 49 3.58 -5.73 3.14
C TYR A 49 3.33 -4.66 4.21
N PRO A 50 4.13 -4.60 5.28
CA PRO A 50 4.04 -3.54 6.27
C PRO A 50 4.66 -2.24 5.74
N ILE A 51 4.03 -1.11 6.04
CA ILE A 51 4.53 0.23 5.76
C ILE A 51 4.50 1.04 7.05
N LYS A 52 5.64 1.65 7.39
CA LYS A 52 5.72 2.61 8.48
C LYS A 52 4.89 3.85 8.15
N ASN A 53 4.06 4.29 9.08
CA ASN A 53 3.28 5.51 8.96
C ASN A 53 3.00 6.13 10.34
N HIS A 54 2.86 7.44 10.37
CA HIS A 54 2.44 8.23 11.53
C HIS A 54 1.09 8.90 11.26
N GLY A 55 0.25 8.28 10.42
CA GLY A 55 -1.06 8.78 10.02
C GLY A 55 -1.27 8.90 8.51
N LYS A 56 -2.46 9.37 8.12
CA LYS A 56 -2.88 9.46 6.71
C LYS A 56 -2.06 10.47 5.88
N GLY A 57 -1.42 11.42 6.55
CA GLY A 57 -0.56 12.45 5.94
C GLY A 57 0.88 12.03 5.73
N THR A 58 1.33 10.90 6.28
CA THR A 58 2.71 10.43 6.11
C THR A 58 3.04 10.27 4.63
N GLU A 59 4.14 10.89 4.21
CA GLU A 59 4.68 10.74 2.86
C GLU A 59 5.40 9.41 2.73
N ILE A 60 4.99 8.64 1.72
CA ILE A 60 5.62 7.39 1.34
C ILE A 60 6.46 7.67 0.11
N TYR A 61 7.78 7.56 0.28
CA TYR A 61 8.74 7.85 -0.78
C TYR A 61 8.81 6.73 -1.82
N ILE A 62 9.29 7.09 -3.01
CA ILE A 62 9.37 6.23 -4.19
C ILE A 62 10.01 4.85 -3.92
N PRO A 63 11.11 4.70 -3.14
CA PRO A 63 11.69 3.39 -2.87
C PRO A 63 10.72 2.45 -2.14
N VAL A 64 9.94 2.97 -1.20
CA VAL A 64 8.93 2.19 -0.47
C VAL A 64 7.76 1.84 -1.38
N ILE A 65 7.31 2.78 -2.22
CA ILE A 65 6.28 2.53 -3.23
C ILE A 65 6.74 1.41 -4.16
N ASN A 66 7.96 1.47 -4.69
CA ASN A 66 8.50 0.45 -5.59
C ASN A 66 8.58 -0.93 -4.91
N ALA A 67 8.93 -0.98 -3.62
CA ALA A 67 8.93 -2.22 -2.86
C ALA A 67 7.52 -2.82 -2.72
N VAL A 68 6.51 -1.96 -2.50
CA VAL A 68 5.08 -2.35 -2.47
C VAL A 68 4.64 -2.91 -3.82
N LEU A 69 4.94 -2.19 -4.92
CA LEU A 69 4.57 -2.63 -6.27
C LEU A 69 5.21 -3.98 -6.62
N ARG A 70 6.50 -4.14 -6.33
CA ARG A 70 7.22 -5.41 -6.50
C ARG A 70 6.60 -6.54 -5.69
N ARG A 71 6.21 -6.27 -4.43
CA ARG A 71 5.60 -7.29 -3.55
C ARG A 71 4.26 -7.80 -4.09
N PHE A 72 3.50 -6.94 -4.78
CA PHE A 72 2.18 -7.25 -5.28
C PHE A 72 2.12 -7.54 -6.79
N GLY A 73 3.27 -7.51 -7.47
CA GLY A 73 3.36 -7.72 -8.92
C GLY A 73 2.62 -6.66 -9.72
N ILE A 74 2.73 -5.40 -9.33
CA ILE A 74 2.12 -4.26 -10.04
C ILE A 74 3.19 -3.60 -10.91
N GLU A 75 2.90 -3.45 -12.20
CA GLU A 75 3.75 -2.72 -13.12
C GLU A 75 3.78 -1.23 -12.77
N GLN A 76 4.98 -0.64 -12.77
CA GLN A 76 5.14 0.77 -12.40
C GLN A 76 4.35 1.70 -13.32
N LYS A 77 4.26 1.37 -14.61
CA LYS A 77 3.50 2.14 -15.59
C LYS A 77 2.03 2.25 -15.18
N ASP A 78 1.39 1.12 -14.96
CA ASP A 78 -0.02 1.04 -14.56
C ASP A 78 -0.32 1.77 -13.25
N PHE A 79 0.65 1.79 -12.33
CA PHE A 79 0.51 2.51 -11.06
C PHE A 79 0.69 4.03 -11.19
N TRP A 80 1.58 4.51 -12.06
CA TRP A 80 1.95 5.93 -12.13
C TRP A 80 1.13 6.74 -13.15
N ASP A 81 0.54 6.06 -14.14
CA ASP A 81 -0.48 6.61 -15.03
C ASP A 81 -1.74 7.05 -14.24
#